data_AF-A0A7X5RKJ0-F1
#
_entry.id   AF-A0A7X5RKJ0-F1
#
_cell.length_a   1.000
_cell.length_b   1.000
_cell.length_c   1.000
_cell.angle_alpha   90.00
_cell.angle_beta   90.00
_cell.angle_gamma   90.00
#
_symmetry.space_group_name_H-M   'P 1'
#
loop_
_entity.id
_entity.type
_entity.pdbx_description
1 polymer ?
#
loop_
_entity_poly.entity_id
_entity_poly.type
_entity_poly.pdbx_seq_one_letter_code
_entity_poly.pdbx_strand_id
1 'polypeptide(L)'
;MKWLVIALAVLAASIIALVVGPMIMGDTGYVLISLGSTAIEMSIISFAIIVICALVAWYIISHFVLWAISLLTGSHRWFGALGERRRKRAFYQGLQALAAGDLDTAKKQLSHTTKGDFDGVNYLASAQIATHKGDVQKAHYFLLQAADYDNAKVAATIMMARNEAAQGNNEAALETLNGLSEEDARHPQVIKLKAALLAELGQWNSLEQNLSSWRKSLSKKNYTLWSQRIAKGKFAEIASKQGAAELKNYWENLPRKMRHDDAYRGAYVQQLLEQGMHTDAQGALVEWQKRGPNPVLFPLFKQLNLANAAASIQLLESWIKQDNENPELYSTLGHVAHHSGDDVLAEKALLKATKLSANKEDLMLLATISERKHDTTAALQYFKEGQQATH
;
A
#
# COMPACT_ATOMS: atom_id res chain seq x y z
N MET A 1 -2.48 11.70 -57.08
CA MET A 1 -3.08 12.25 -58.33
C MET A 1 -2.07 12.94 -59.24
N LYS A 2 -1.23 13.89 -58.78
CA LYS A 2 -0.24 14.60 -59.63
C LYS A 2 0.73 13.69 -60.40
N TRP A 3 1.26 12.65 -59.76
CA TRP A 3 2.19 11.69 -60.37
C TRP A 3 1.54 10.80 -61.44
N LEU A 4 0.25 10.50 -61.30
CA LEU A 4 -0.52 9.74 -62.29
C LEU A 4 -0.73 10.55 -63.57
N VAL A 5 -1.03 11.85 -63.43
CA VAL A 5 -1.17 12.76 -64.58
C VAL A 5 0.16 12.93 -65.33
N ILE A 6 1.27 13.06 -64.59
CA ILE A 6 2.62 13.16 -65.18
C ILE A 6 2.98 11.86 -65.91
N ALA A 7 2.72 10.69 -65.31
CA ALA A 7 2.98 9.41 -65.95
C ALA A 7 2.16 9.22 -67.24
N LEU A 8 0.89 9.67 -67.23
CA LEU A 8 0.00 9.55 -68.39
C LEU A 8 0.40 10.52 -69.52
N ALA A 9 0.88 11.72 -69.17
CA ALA A 9 1.41 12.69 -70.13
C ALA A 9 2.73 12.20 -70.77
N VAL A 10 3.63 11.61 -69.98
CA VAL A 10 4.89 11.02 -70.49
C VAL A 10 4.60 9.81 -71.39
N LEU A 11 3.64 8.97 -71.02
CA LEU A 11 3.20 7.84 -71.84
C LEU A 11 2.62 8.32 -73.19
N ALA A 12 1.75 9.33 -73.17
CA ALA A 12 1.17 9.91 -74.37
C ALA A 12 2.25 10.53 -75.29
N ALA A 13 3.19 11.28 -74.72
CA ALA A 13 4.32 11.85 -75.47
C ALA A 13 5.22 10.76 -76.08
N SER A 14 5.45 9.66 -75.35
CA SER A 14 6.24 8.53 -75.83
C SER A 14 5.55 7.80 -76.99
N ILE A 15 4.22 7.62 -76.93
CA ILE A 15 3.43 7.04 -78.02
C ILE A 15 3.48 7.94 -79.25
N ILE A 16 3.35 9.27 -79.08
CA ILE A 16 3.45 10.23 -80.18
C ILE A 16 4.85 10.17 -80.83
N ALA A 17 5.92 10.17 -80.04
CA ALA A 17 7.29 10.06 -80.55
C ALA A 17 7.53 8.73 -81.30
N LEU A 18 6.95 7.63 -80.81
CA LEU A 18 7.07 6.30 -81.42
C LEU A 18 6.28 6.17 -82.73
N VAL A 19 5.18 6.90 -82.90
CA VAL A 19 4.38 6.91 -84.14
C VAL A 19 4.99 7.86 -85.18
N VAL A 20 5.45 9.04 -84.75
CA VAL A 20 5.95 10.09 -85.66
C VAL A 20 7.40 9.83 -86.10
N GLY A 21 8.24 9.28 -85.23
CA GLY A 21 9.67 9.03 -85.52
C GLY A 21 9.92 8.14 -86.75
N PRO A 22 9.24 6.98 -86.88
CA PRO A 22 9.41 6.09 -88.03
C PRO A 22 8.85 6.65 -89.34
N MET A 23 7.83 7.52 -89.27
CA MET A 23 7.23 8.17 -90.44
C MET A 23 8.23 9.08 -91.17
N ILE A 24 9.30 9.49 -90.48
CA ILE A 24 10.39 10.33 -91.00
C ILE A 24 11.54 9.47 -91.57
N MET A 25 11.69 8.21 -91.16
CA MET A 25 12.87 7.38 -91.47
C MET A 25 12.71 6.37 -92.62
N GLY A 26 11.52 6.26 -93.24
CA GLY A 26 11.35 5.57 -94.54
C GLY A 26 11.42 4.04 -94.55
N ASP A 27 11.94 3.38 -93.50
CA ASP A 27 11.95 1.92 -93.36
C ASP A 27 11.03 1.45 -92.23
N THR A 28 9.92 0.81 -92.59
CA THR A 28 9.00 0.18 -91.64
C THR A 28 9.44 -1.25 -91.40
N GLY A 29 10.30 -1.49 -90.41
CA GLY A 29 10.58 -2.85 -89.95
C GLY A 29 9.27 -3.55 -89.54
N TYR A 30 9.19 -4.86 -89.75
CA TYR A 30 8.03 -5.68 -89.44
C TYR A 30 8.35 -6.74 -88.37
N VAL A 31 7.33 -7.14 -87.64
CA VAL A 31 7.36 -8.21 -86.64
C VAL A 31 6.46 -9.32 -87.17
N LEU A 32 7.04 -10.49 -87.42
CA LEU A 32 6.30 -11.68 -87.81
C LEU A 32 6.26 -12.66 -86.64
N ILE A 33 5.05 -12.92 -86.14
CA ILE A 33 4.81 -13.90 -85.09
C ILE A 33 4.16 -15.12 -85.73
N SER A 34 4.89 -16.24 -85.77
CA SER A 34 4.42 -17.50 -86.32
C SER A 34 4.00 -18.46 -85.22
N LEU A 35 2.71 -18.80 -85.15
CA LEU A 35 2.16 -19.85 -84.28
C LEU A 35 1.54 -20.94 -85.16
N GLY A 36 2.24 -22.08 -85.29
CA GLY A 36 1.77 -23.22 -86.08
C GLY A 36 1.53 -22.85 -87.56
N SER A 37 0.29 -22.97 -88.03
CA SER A 37 -0.12 -22.62 -89.40
C SER A 37 -0.52 -21.15 -89.59
N THR A 38 -0.47 -20.33 -88.53
CA THR A 38 -0.88 -18.92 -88.60
C THR A 38 0.33 -18.01 -88.41
N ALA A 39 0.60 -17.19 -89.42
CA ALA A 39 1.58 -16.11 -89.34
C ALA A 39 0.83 -14.78 -89.27
N ILE A 40 1.06 -14.01 -88.21
CA ILE A 40 0.56 -12.65 -88.07
C ILE A 40 1.73 -11.71 -88.36
N GLU A 41 1.64 -11.01 -89.48
CA GLU A 41 2.58 -9.96 -89.86
C GLU A 41 2.03 -8.61 -89.38
N MET A 42 2.80 -7.90 -88.58
CA MET A 42 2.43 -6.58 -88.08
C MET A 42 3.63 -5.64 -88.14
N SER A 43 3.38 -4.34 -88.29
CA SER A 43 4.45 -3.34 -88.21
C SER A 43 5.04 -3.30 -86.79
N ILE A 44 6.32 -2.92 -86.64
CA ILE A 44 6.94 -2.69 -85.33
C ILE A 44 6.13 -1.69 -84.49
N ILE A 45 5.50 -0.70 -85.13
CA ILE A 45 4.67 0.30 -84.45
C ILE A 45 3.40 -0.36 -83.88
N SER A 46 2.72 -1.17 -84.67
CA SER A 46 1.53 -1.91 -84.24
C SER A 46 1.86 -2.85 -83.07
N PHE A 47 2.99 -3.55 -83.14
CA PHE A 47 3.46 -4.41 -82.06
C PHE A 47 3.74 -3.60 -80.78
N ALA A 48 4.44 -2.48 -80.90
CA ALA A 48 4.78 -1.65 -79.75
C ALA A 48 3.55 -1.02 -79.07
N ILE A 49 2.53 -0.61 -79.84
CA ILE A 49 1.25 -0.15 -79.30
C ILE A 49 0.56 -1.27 -78.51
N ILE A 50 0.52 -2.49 -79.05
CA ILE A 50 -0.08 -3.64 -78.36
C ILE A 50 0.66 -3.95 -77.05
N VAL A 51 1.99 -3.92 -77.04
CA VAL A 51 2.80 -4.14 -75.84
C VAL A 51 2.54 -3.05 -74.79
N ILE A 52 2.48 -1.78 -75.18
CA ILE A 52 2.18 -0.68 -74.26
C ILE A 52 0.77 -0.84 -73.67
N CYS A 53 -0.24 -1.13 -74.49
CA CYS A 53 -1.60 -1.39 -74.04
C CYS A 53 -1.67 -2.58 -73.07
N ALA A 54 -0.95 -3.66 -73.36
CA ALA A 54 -0.88 -4.83 -72.49
C ALA A 54 -0.23 -4.51 -71.13
N LEU A 55 0.83 -3.70 -71.10
CA LEU A 55 1.48 -3.26 -69.86
C LEU A 55 0.57 -2.36 -69.01
N VAL A 56 -0.16 -1.43 -69.65
CA VAL A 56 -1.14 -0.57 -68.96
C VAL A 56 -2.29 -1.40 -68.40
N ALA A 57 -2.84 -2.33 -69.19
CA ALA A 57 -3.90 -3.23 -68.73
C ALA A 57 -3.43 -4.10 -67.56
N TRP A 58 -2.22 -4.68 -67.65
CA TRP A 58 -1.61 -5.44 -66.56
C TRP A 58 -1.46 -4.59 -65.29
N TYR A 59 -0.97 -3.35 -65.41
CA TYR A 59 -0.83 -2.44 -64.28
C TYR A 59 -2.18 -2.16 -63.61
N ILE A 60 -3.22 -1.80 -64.39
CA ILE A 60 -4.56 -1.53 -63.86
C ILE A 60 -5.14 -2.77 -63.18
N ILE A 61 -5.06 -3.94 -63.81
CA ILE A 61 -5.57 -5.20 -63.26
C ILE A 61 -4.83 -5.55 -61.97
N SER A 62 -3.50 -5.45 -61.95
CA SER A 62 -2.71 -5.75 -60.74
C SER A 62 -3.07 -4.84 -59.57
N HIS A 63 -3.29 -3.55 -59.81
CA HIS A 63 -3.66 -2.60 -58.77
C HIS A 63 -5.10 -2.82 -58.29
N PHE A 64 -6.01 -3.16 -59.21
CA PHE A 64 -7.39 -3.50 -58.89
C PHE A 64 -7.47 -4.77 -58.04
N VAL A 65 -6.70 -5.81 -58.39
CA VAL A 65 -6.61 -7.05 -57.61
C VAL A 65 -6.04 -6.77 -56.23
N LEU A 66 -4.98 -5.98 -56.09
CA LEU A 66 -4.42 -5.61 -54.79
C LEU A 66 -5.40 -4.78 -53.95
N TRP A 67 -6.14 -3.86 -54.56
CA TRP A 67 -7.19 -3.09 -53.89
C TRP A 67 -8.35 -3.99 -53.42
N ALA A 68 -8.83 -4.90 -54.26
CA ALA A 68 -9.88 -5.86 -53.92
C ALA A 68 -9.43 -6.80 -52.78
N ILE A 69 -8.19 -7.30 -52.83
CA ILE A 69 -7.60 -8.08 -51.74
C ILE A 69 -7.53 -7.22 -50.47
N SER A 70 -7.11 -5.95 -50.54
CA SER A 70 -7.02 -5.08 -49.36
C SER A 70 -8.36 -4.84 -48.65
N LEU A 71 -9.47 -4.79 -49.40
CA LEU A 71 -10.82 -4.71 -48.85
C LEU A 71 -11.23 -6.01 -48.13
N LEU A 72 -10.80 -7.16 -48.65
CA LEU A 72 -11.04 -8.48 -48.06
C LEU A 72 -10.12 -8.76 -46.85
N THR A 73 -8.85 -8.33 -46.91
CA THR A 73 -7.82 -8.58 -45.88
C THR A 73 -7.71 -7.50 -44.80
N GLY A 74 -8.36 -6.32 -44.98
CA GLY A 74 -8.50 -5.29 -43.93
C GLY A 74 -9.18 -5.79 -42.63
N SER A 75 -9.80 -6.97 -42.73
CA SER A 75 -10.39 -7.78 -41.68
C SER A 75 -9.45 -8.11 -40.50
N HIS A 76 -8.18 -8.45 -40.71
CA HIS A 76 -7.32 -8.92 -39.62
C HIS A 76 -7.02 -7.86 -38.53
N ARG A 77 -6.95 -6.57 -38.89
CA ARG A 77 -6.81 -5.48 -37.90
C ARG A 77 -8.13 -5.16 -37.18
N TRP A 78 -9.27 -5.36 -37.85
CA TRP A 78 -10.59 -5.12 -37.28
C TRP A 78 -11.03 -6.20 -36.27
N PHE A 79 -10.76 -7.48 -36.55
CA PHE A 79 -11.04 -8.58 -35.62
C PHE A 79 -10.19 -8.51 -34.35
N GLY A 80 -8.91 -8.10 -34.45
CA GLY A 80 -8.06 -7.83 -33.28
C GLY A 80 -8.61 -6.71 -32.39
N ALA A 81 -9.03 -5.60 -33.00
CA ALA A 81 -9.59 -4.44 -32.29
C ALA A 81 -10.93 -4.74 -31.59
N LEU A 82 -11.80 -5.56 -32.19
CA LEU A 82 -13.05 -6.00 -31.57
C LEU A 82 -12.80 -6.90 -30.35
N GLY A 83 -11.85 -7.84 -30.47
CA GLY A 83 -11.45 -8.71 -29.37
C GLY A 83 -10.86 -7.94 -28.19
N GLU A 84 -10.00 -6.96 -28.46
CA GLU A 84 -9.41 -6.10 -27.44
C GLU A 84 -10.46 -5.24 -26.72
N ARG A 85 -11.39 -4.62 -27.47
CA ARG A 85 -12.50 -3.86 -26.89
C ARG A 85 -13.38 -4.73 -25.99
N ARG A 86 -13.67 -5.96 -26.40
CA ARG A 86 -14.44 -6.92 -25.59
C ARG A 86 -13.70 -7.28 -24.30
N ARG A 87 -12.38 -7.54 -24.37
CA ARG A 87 -11.56 -7.82 -23.18
C ARG A 87 -11.51 -6.62 -22.23
N LYS A 88 -11.32 -5.41 -22.74
CA LYS A 88 -11.35 -4.17 -21.92
C LYS A 88 -12.69 -3.97 -21.23
N ARG A 89 -13.81 -4.20 -21.95
CA ARG A 89 -15.14 -4.15 -21.33
C ARG A 89 -15.31 -5.20 -20.24
N ALA A 90 -14.88 -6.44 -20.48
CA ALA A 90 -14.91 -7.50 -19.48
C ALA A 90 -14.04 -7.16 -18.25
N PHE A 91 -12.88 -6.54 -18.45
CA PHE A 91 -12.02 -6.06 -17.36
C PHE A 91 -12.74 -5.04 -16.47
N TYR A 92 -13.30 -3.97 -17.04
CA TYR A 92 -14.03 -2.96 -16.26
C TYR A 92 -15.27 -3.53 -15.58
N GLN A 93 -16.06 -4.36 -16.28
CA GLN A 93 -17.22 -5.02 -15.69
C GLN A 93 -16.82 -5.96 -14.56
N GLY A 94 -15.70 -6.67 -14.70
CA GLY A 94 -15.14 -7.53 -13.66
C GLY A 94 -14.71 -6.75 -12.42
N LEU A 95 -14.02 -5.62 -12.59
CA LEU A 95 -13.64 -4.75 -11.47
C LEU A 95 -14.85 -4.08 -10.80
N GLN A 96 -15.85 -3.68 -11.57
CA GLN A 96 -17.11 -3.13 -11.03
C GLN A 96 -17.87 -4.18 -10.21
N ALA A 97 -17.99 -5.41 -10.73
CA ALA A 97 -18.61 -6.51 -10.00
C ALA A 97 -17.82 -6.87 -8.73
N LEU A 98 -16.48 -6.87 -8.80
CA LEU A 98 -15.62 -7.07 -7.62
C LEU A 98 -15.86 -5.99 -6.56
N ALA A 99 -15.95 -4.72 -6.97
CA ALA A 99 -16.26 -3.61 -6.06
C ALA A 99 -17.67 -3.71 -5.46
N ALA A 100 -18.63 -4.26 -6.21
CA ALA A 100 -19.99 -4.54 -5.72
C ALA A 100 -20.08 -5.79 -4.83
N GLY A 101 -19.00 -6.58 -4.70
CA GLY A 101 -18.98 -7.84 -3.96
C GLY A 101 -19.57 -9.04 -4.71
N ASP A 102 -19.96 -8.88 -5.99
CA ASP A 102 -20.42 -9.98 -6.83
C ASP A 102 -19.21 -10.76 -7.38
N LEU A 103 -18.71 -11.68 -6.56
CA LEU A 103 -17.50 -12.47 -6.85
C LEU A 103 -17.69 -13.44 -8.01
N ASP A 104 -18.91 -13.90 -8.28
CA ASP A 104 -19.19 -14.84 -9.37
C ASP A 104 -19.16 -14.14 -10.73
N THR A 105 -19.84 -12.99 -10.85
CA THR A 105 -19.76 -12.17 -12.05
C THR A 105 -18.36 -11.64 -12.26
N ALA A 106 -17.68 -11.17 -11.20
CA ALA A 106 -16.31 -10.70 -11.29
C ALA A 106 -15.36 -11.77 -11.83
N LYS A 107 -15.43 -13.00 -11.28
CA LYS A 107 -14.63 -14.15 -11.75
C LYS A 107 -14.91 -14.46 -13.22
N LYS A 108 -16.18 -14.52 -13.59
CA LYS A 108 -16.58 -14.82 -14.97
C LYS A 108 -16.02 -13.78 -15.95
N GLN A 109 -16.19 -12.49 -15.65
CA GLN A 109 -15.73 -11.41 -16.53
C GLN A 109 -14.19 -11.35 -16.61
N LEU A 110 -13.50 -11.48 -15.48
CA LEU A 110 -12.02 -11.48 -15.45
C LEU A 110 -11.41 -12.73 -16.08
N SER A 111 -12.12 -13.87 -16.16
CA SER A 111 -11.62 -15.04 -16.89
C SER A 111 -11.34 -14.74 -18.38
N HIS A 112 -12.07 -13.79 -18.97
CA HIS A 112 -11.89 -13.37 -20.36
C HIS A 112 -10.71 -12.41 -20.56
N THR A 113 -10.07 -11.92 -19.50
CA THR A 113 -9.00 -10.92 -19.56
C THR A 113 -7.60 -11.52 -19.48
N THR A 114 -7.46 -12.82 -19.22
CA THR A 114 -6.18 -13.53 -19.07
C THR A 114 -5.25 -13.49 -20.28
N LYS A 115 -5.79 -13.27 -21.49
CA LYS A 115 -5.01 -13.11 -22.73
C LYS A 115 -4.86 -11.66 -23.17
N GLY A 116 -5.26 -10.70 -22.34
CA GLY A 116 -5.17 -9.27 -22.64
C GLY A 116 -4.03 -8.61 -21.88
N ASP A 117 -3.62 -7.45 -22.38
CA ASP A 117 -2.60 -6.61 -21.76
C ASP A 117 -3.26 -5.65 -20.76
N PHE A 118 -3.07 -5.94 -19.47
CA PHE A 118 -3.67 -5.21 -18.35
C PHE A 118 -2.66 -4.97 -17.22
N ASP A 119 -1.36 -5.03 -17.52
CA ASP A 119 -0.25 -4.79 -16.58
C ASP A 119 -0.37 -5.57 -15.25
N GLY A 120 -0.87 -6.81 -15.30
CA GLY A 120 -1.03 -7.67 -14.12
C GLY A 120 -2.24 -7.37 -13.22
N VAL A 121 -2.99 -6.28 -13.45
CA VAL A 121 -4.13 -5.88 -12.60
C VAL A 121 -5.26 -6.93 -12.64
N ASN A 122 -5.49 -7.53 -13.81
CA ASN A 122 -6.43 -8.62 -13.99
C ASN A 122 -6.08 -9.85 -13.11
N TYR A 123 -4.80 -10.16 -12.99
CA TYR A 123 -4.31 -11.24 -12.15
C TYR A 123 -4.42 -10.90 -10.66
N LEU A 124 -4.08 -9.67 -10.25
CA LEU A 124 -4.30 -9.20 -8.87
C LEU A 124 -5.78 -9.30 -8.46
N ALA A 125 -6.69 -8.84 -9.30
CA ALA A 125 -8.14 -8.93 -9.06
C ALA A 125 -8.61 -10.39 -9.01
N SER A 126 -8.10 -11.24 -9.90
CA SER A 126 -8.44 -12.67 -9.89
C SER A 126 -7.91 -13.38 -8.64
N ALA A 127 -6.71 -13.04 -8.18
CA ALA A 127 -6.16 -13.50 -6.91
C ALA A 127 -7.02 -13.08 -5.73
N GLN A 128 -7.43 -11.82 -5.67
CA GLN A 128 -8.31 -11.31 -4.61
C GLN A 128 -9.62 -12.11 -4.54
N ILE A 129 -10.24 -12.40 -5.69
CA ILE A 129 -11.46 -13.22 -5.74
C ILE A 129 -11.20 -14.64 -5.24
N ALA A 130 -10.09 -15.26 -5.65
CA ALA A 130 -9.71 -16.60 -5.20
C ALA A 130 -9.48 -16.64 -3.68
N THR A 131 -8.79 -15.65 -3.12
CA THR A 131 -8.60 -15.51 -1.66
C THR A 131 -9.94 -15.38 -0.93
N HIS A 132 -10.89 -14.56 -1.41
CA HIS A 132 -12.22 -14.44 -0.79
C HIS A 132 -13.00 -15.76 -0.81
N LYS A 133 -12.77 -16.60 -1.82
CA LYS A 133 -13.40 -17.93 -1.92
C LYS A 133 -12.66 -19.02 -1.14
N GLY A 134 -11.58 -18.68 -0.43
CA GLY A 134 -10.74 -19.63 0.31
C GLY A 134 -9.88 -20.54 -0.58
N ASP A 135 -9.77 -20.25 -1.88
CA ASP A 135 -8.97 -21.04 -2.81
C ASP A 135 -7.51 -20.53 -2.84
N VAL A 136 -6.75 -20.94 -1.84
CA VAL A 136 -5.36 -20.50 -1.60
C VAL A 136 -4.46 -20.82 -2.80
N GLN A 137 -4.60 -22.01 -3.39
CA GLN A 137 -3.77 -22.45 -4.52
C GLN A 137 -4.01 -21.58 -5.75
N LYS A 138 -5.27 -21.31 -6.11
CA LYS A 138 -5.57 -20.42 -7.24
C LYS A 138 -5.17 -18.98 -6.96
N ALA A 139 -5.34 -18.51 -5.73
CA ALA A 139 -4.89 -17.17 -5.36
C ALA A 139 -3.38 -17.04 -5.57
N HIS A 140 -2.59 -17.98 -5.05
CA HIS A 140 -1.14 -17.99 -5.21
C HIS A 140 -0.72 -18.06 -6.69
N TYR A 141 -1.35 -18.92 -7.49
CA TYR A 141 -1.10 -19.00 -8.93
C TYR A 141 -1.30 -17.63 -9.62
N PHE A 142 -2.42 -16.95 -9.39
CA PHE A 142 -2.66 -15.65 -9.99
C PHE A 142 -1.69 -14.57 -9.47
N LEU A 143 -1.27 -14.63 -8.21
CA LEU A 143 -0.28 -13.70 -7.68
C LEU A 143 1.09 -13.90 -8.34
N LEU A 144 1.50 -15.14 -8.62
CA LEU A 144 2.74 -15.41 -9.35
C LEU A 144 2.68 -14.82 -10.76
N GLN A 145 1.55 -15.01 -11.46
CA GLN A 145 1.34 -14.40 -12.78
C GLN A 145 1.33 -12.86 -12.72
N ALA A 146 0.78 -12.27 -11.66
CA ALA A 146 0.85 -10.82 -11.46
C ALA A 146 2.28 -10.33 -11.18
N ALA A 147 3.09 -11.14 -10.48
CA ALA A 147 4.45 -10.77 -10.10
C ALA A 147 5.43 -10.70 -11.28
N ASP A 148 5.11 -11.36 -12.40
CA ASP A 148 5.85 -11.26 -13.66
C ASP A 148 5.75 -9.87 -14.32
N TYR A 149 4.82 -9.01 -13.88
CA TYR A 149 4.66 -7.65 -14.36
C TYR A 149 5.28 -6.65 -13.36
N ASP A 150 6.24 -5.84 -13.80
CA ASP A 150 6.96 -4.88 -12.94
C ASP A 150 6.01 -3.96 -12.15
N ASN A 151 4.97 -3.43 -12.79
CA ASN A 151 3.99 -2.54 -12.15
C ASN A 151 3.11 -3.25 -11.10
N ALA A 152 2.90 -4.57 -11.22
CA ALA A 152 2.06 -5.34 -10.31
C ALA A 152 2.88 -6.12 -9.27
N LYS A 153 4.19 -6.28 -9.47
CA LYS A 153 5.09 -7.08 -8.64
C LYS A 153 4.98 -6.76 -7.15
N VAL A 154 5.14 -5.50 -6.76
CA VAL A 154 5.06 -5.09 -5.35
C VAL A 154 3.69 -5.40 -4.76
N ALA A 155 2.60 -5.12 -5.49
CA ALA A 155 1.25 -5.41 -5.03
C ALA A 155 1.00 -6.91 -4.88
N ALA A 156 1.48 -7.72 -5.83
CA ALA A 156 1.38 -9.17 -5.80
C ALA A 156 2.11 -9.76 -4.59
N THR A 157 3.36 -9.34 -4.37
CA THR A 157 4.17 -9.81 -3.22
C THR A 157 3.55 -9.41 -1.88
N ILE A 158 3.00 -8.20 -1.75
CA ILE A 158 2.27 -7.79 -0.53
C ILE A 158 1.05 -8.68 -0.30
N MET A 159 0.28 -8.98 -1.36
CA MET A 159 -0.88 -9.87 -1.25
C MET A 159 -0.49 -11.30 -0.89
N MET A 160 0.60 -11.84 -1.44
CA MET A 160 1.13 -13.16 -1.08
C MET A 160 1.49 -13.19 0.41
N ALA A 161 2.29 -12.24 0.88
CA ALA A 161 2.71 -12.16 2.27
C ALA A 161 1.51 -11.99 3.22
N ARG A 162 0.49 -11.22 2.84
CA ARG A 162 -0.76 -11.11 3.63
C ARG A 162 -1.52 -12.43 3.69
N ASN A 163 -1.61 -13.15 2.58
CA ASN A 163 -2.29 -14.44 2.53
C ASN A 163 -1.53 -15.49 3.39
N GLU A 164 -0.20 -15.46 3.39
CA GLU A 164 0.65 -16.31 4.23
C GLU A 164 0.48 -15.98 5.72
N ALA A 165 0.54 -14.69 6.08
CA ALA A 165 0.33 -14.22 7.44
C ALA A 165 -1.07 -14.57 7.97
N ALA A 166 -2.11 -14.45 7.13
CA ALA A 166 -3.48 -14.83 7.49
C ALA A 166 -3.64 -16.33 7.77
N GLN A 167 -2.74 -17.16 7.25
CA GLN A 167 -2.67 -18.60 7.53
C GLN A 167 -1.78 -18.93 8.73
N GLY A 168 -1.24 -17.92 9.43
CA GLY A 168 -0.31 -18.08 10.55
C GLY A 168 1.15 -18.28 10.13
N ASN A 169 1.46 -18.25 8.83
CA ASN A 169 2.80 -18.48 8.30
C ASN A 169 3.59 -17.15 8.24
N ASN A 170 3.79 -16.51 9.39
CA ASN A 170 4.42 -15.20 9.48
C ASN A 170 5.89 -15.19 9.03
N GLU A 171 6.62 -16.31 9.22
CA GLU A 171 8.00 -16.45 8.74
C GLU A 171 8.07 -16.49 7.21
N ALA A 172 7.21 -17.29 6.57
CA ALA A 172 7.10 -17.34 5.11
C ALA A 172 6.69 -15.97 4.54
N ALA A 173 5.73 -15.30 5.17
CA ALA A 173 5.33 -13.95 4.79
C ALA A 173 6.48 -12.95 4.82
N LEU A 174 7.36 -13.06 5.83
CA LEU A 174 8.53 -12.20 5.96
C LEU A 174 9.58 -12.53 4.88
N GLU A 175 9.82 -13.81 4.59
CA GLU A 175 10.70 -14.27 3.52
C GLU A 175 10.23 -13.76 2.14
N THR A 176 8.94 -13.90 1.84
CA THR A 176 8.30 -13.37 0.62
C THR A 176 8.59 -11.88 0.44
N LEU A 177 8.49 -11.07 1.50
CA LEU A 177 8.81 -9.64 1.43
C LEU A 177 10.32 -9.35 1.38
N ASN A 178 11.16 -10.24 1.88
CA ASN A 178 12.61 -10.11 1.83
C ASN A 178 13.19 -10.47 0.45
N GLY A 179 12.46 -11.22 -0.38
CA GLY A 179 12.81 -11.48 -1.78
C GLY A 179 12.63 -10.27 -2.71
N LEU A 180 12.06 -9.16 -2.24
CA LEU A 180 11.93 -7.93 -3.03
C LEU A 180 13.29 -7.24 -3.23
N SER A 181 13.43 -6.53 -4.35
CA SER A 181 14.59 -5.68 -4.62
C SER A 181 14.72 -4.56 -3.58
N GLU A 182 15.90 -3.95 -3.44
CA GLU A 182 16.08 -2.83 -2.49
C GLU A 182 15.14 -1.64 -2.77
N GLU A 183 14.81 -1.39 -4.04
CA GLU A 183 13.90 -0.32 -4.44
C GLU A 183 12.46 -0.63 -4.00
N ASP A 184 11.98 -1.83 -4.35
CA ASP A 184 10.65 -2.31 -3.99
C ASP A 184 10.47 -2.43 -2.47
N ALA A 185 11.51 -2.85 -1.76
CA ALA A 185 11.50 -3.01 -0.31
C ALA A 185 11.31 -1.67 0.43
N ARG A 186 11.59 -0.53 -0.20
CA ARG A 186 11.37 0.81 0.37
C ARG A 186 9.92 1.26 0.29
N HIS A 187 9.06 0.52 -0.43
CA HIS A 187 7.65 0.86 -0.56
C HIS A 187 6.97 0.90 0.83
N PRO A 188 6.23 1.97 1.19
CA PRO A 188 5.71 2.15 2.55
C PRO A 188 4.83 1.00 3.07
N GLN A 189 4.08 0.34 2.19
CA GLN A 189 3.24 -0.80 2.58
C GLN A 189 4.06 -2.06 2.84
N VAL A 190 5.17 -2.27 2.12
CA VAL A 190 6.09 -3.38 2.38
C VAL A 190 6.71 -3.20 3.76
N ILE A 191 7.21 -2.00 4.06
CA ILE A 191 7.81 -1.67 5.36
C ILE A 191 6.80 -1.86 6.49
N LYS A 192 5.57 -1.36 6.35
CA LYS A 192 4.52 -1.52 7.37
C LYS A 192 4.22 -3.00 7.65
N LEU A 193 4.13 -3.81 6.60
CA LEU A 193 3.86 -5.24 6.75
C LEU A 193 5.05 -5.98 7.35
N LYS A 194 6.29 -5.71 6.89
CA LYS A 194 7.52 -6.25 7.51
C LYS A 194 7.59 -5.91 9.00
N ALA A 195 7.31 -4.66 9.36
CA ALA A 195 7.32 -4.22 10.75
C ALA A 195 6.29 -4.97 11.62
N ALA A 196 5.08 -5.18 11.07
CA ALA A 196 4.04 -5.96 11.73
C ALA A 196 4.45 -7.43 11.92
N LEU A 197 4.96 -8.08 10.87
CA LEU A 197 5.40 -9.47 10.91
C LEU A 197 6.56 -9.68 11.89
N LEU A 198 7.57 -8.81 11.87
CA LEU A 198 8.68 -8.87 12.83
C LEU A 198 8.20 -8.72 14.28
N ALA A 199 7.23 -7.85 14.53
CA ALA A 199 6.66 -7.67 15.86
C ALA A 199 5.82 -8.88 16.31
N GLU A 200 5.06 -9.50 15.40
CA GLU A 200 4.29 -10.72 15.68
C GLU A 200 5.20 -11.93 15.94
N LEU A 201 6.32 -12.01 15.24
CA LEU A 201 7.35 -13.04 15.46
C LEU A 201 8.22 -12.75 16.70
N GLY A 202 8.01 -11.63 17.40
CA GLY A 202 8.85 -11.22 18.53
C GLY A 202 10.30 -10.88 18.16
N GLN A 203 10.59 -10.64 16.87
CA GLN A 203 11.93 -10.31 16.37
C GLN A 203 12.25 -8.82 16.58
N TRP A 204 12.23 -8.38 17.83
CA TRP A 204 12.37 -6.97 18.21
C TRP A 204 13.74 -6.37 17.85
N ASN A 205 14.81 -7.16 17.93
CA ASN A 205 16.16 -6.73 17.54
C ASN A 205 16.24 -6.44 16.04
N SER A 206 15.73 -7.36 15.20
CA SER A 206 15.66 -7.17 13.75
C SER A 206 14.82 -5.94 13.40
N LEU A 207 13.71 -5.73 14.11
CA LEU A 207 12.84 -4.58 13.92
C LEU A 207 13.54 -3.26 14.27
N GLU A 208 14.29 -3.20 15.37
CA GLU A 208 15.07 -2.03 15.80
C GLU A 208 16.17 -1.67 14.79
N GLN A 209 16.93 -2.66 14.32
CA GLN A 209 18.00 -2.45 13.34
C GLN A 209 17.45 -1.84 12.03
N ASN A 210 16.32 -2.37 11.55
CA ASN A 210 15.69 -1.90 10.32
C ASN A 210 14.95 -0.56 10.46
N LEU A 211 14.46 -0.20 11.65
CA LEU A 211 13.65 1.01 11.83
C LEU A 211 14.39 2.27 11.36
N SER A 212 15.71 2.35 11.59
CA SER A 212 16.54 3.49 11.21
C SER A 212 16.57 3.73 9.69
N SER A 213 16.67 2.65 8.89
CA SER A 213 16.67 2.72 7.42
C SER A 213 15.29 3.09 6.85
N TRP A 214 14.22 2.74 7.58
CA TRP A 214 12.84 3.03 7.20
C TRP A 214 12.39 4.46 7.49
N ARG A 215 13.23 5.28 8.15
CA ARG A 215 12.90 6.64 8.59
C ARG A 215 12.40 7.55 7.45
N LYS A 216 12.93 7.40 6.23
CA LYS A 216 12.52 8.21 5.08
C LYS A 216 11.18 7.78 4.48
N SER A 217 10.87 6.49 4.54
CA SER A 217 9.64 5.92 3.96
C SER A 217 8.46 5.92 4.94
N LEU A 218 8.72 5.99 6.25
CA LEU A 218 7.70 6.09 7.29
C LEU A 218 7.39 7.55 7.60
N SER A 219 6.10 7.83 7.86
CA SER A 219 5.72 9.11 8.47
C SER A 219 6.31 9.22 9.88
N LYS A 220 6.59 10.44 10.35
CA LYS A 220 7.09 10.70 11.71
C LYS A 220 6.24 10.01 12.78
N LYS A 221 4.92 10.06 12.63
CA LYS A 221 3.96 9.39 13.53
C LYS A 221 4.16 7.87 13.56
N ASN A 222 4.27 7.22 12.40
CA ASN A 222 4.46 5.77 12.33
C ASN A 222 5.84 5.34 12.85
N TYR A 223 6.87 6.15 12.59
CA TYR A 223 8.20 5.91 13.14
C TYR A 223 8.17 5.92 14.68
N THR A 224 7.55 6.94 15.28
CA THR A 224 7.40 7.03 16.74
C THR A 224 6.59 5.87 17.30
N LEU A 225 5.49 5.49 16.64
CA LEU A 225 4.67 4.34 17.05
C LEU A 225 5.47 3.04 17.06
N TRP A 226 6.25 2.77 16.01
CA TRP A 226 7.10 1.58 15.95
C TRP A 226 8.22 1.63 16.99
N SER A 227 8.84 2.79 17.20
CA SER A 227 9.83 2.99 18.26
C SER A 227 9.26 2.65 19.64
N GLN A 228 8.04 3.10 19.94
CA GLN A 228 7.32 2.76 21.18
C GLN A 228 7.07 1.26 21.30
N ARG A 229 6.58 0.64 20.22
CA ARG A 229 6.25 -0.79 20.21
C ARG A 229 7.50 -1.67 20.36
N ILE A 230 8.61 -1.29 19.73
CA ILE A 230 9.91 -1.96 19.89
C ILE A 230 10.39 -1.85 21.34
N ALA A 231 10.39 -0.64 21.91
CA ALA A 231 10.80 -0.44 23.29
C ALA A 231 9.99 -1.33 24.24
N LYS A 232 8.65 -1.30 24.11
CA LYS A 232 7.76 -2.15 24.92
C LYS A 232 8.05 -3.63 24.74
N GLY A 233 8.20 -4.10 23.50
CA GLY A 233 8.49 -5.50 23.19
C GLY A 233 9.81 -5.99 23.77
N LYS A 234 10.89 -5.22 23.62
CA LYS A 234 12.22 -5.55 24.16
C LYS A 234 12.23 -5.57 25.68
N PHE A 235 11.67 -4.54 26.33
CA PHE A 235 11.63 -4.50 27.78
C PHE A 235 10.77 -5.66 28.35
N ALA A 236 9.64 -5.97 27.72
CA ALA A 236 8.82 -7.11 28.12
C ALA A 236 9.55 -8.45 27.94
N GLU A 237 10.28 -8.63 26.84
CA GLU A 237 11.08 -9.83 26.60
C GLU A 237 12.17 -10.00 27.68
N ILE A 238 12.89 -8.93 28.00
CA ILE A 238 13.94 -8.96 29.04
C ILE A 238 13.32 -9.22 30.40
N ALA A 239 12.25 -8.50 30.77
CA ALA A 239 11.59 -8.68 32.04
C ALA A 239 11.04 -10.11 32.21
N SER A 240 10.46 -10.68 31.17
CA SER A 240 9.93 -12.05 31.20
C SER A 240 11.02 -13.13 31.24
N LYS A 241 12.13 -12.98 30.52
CA LYS A 241 13.17 -14.02 30.40
C LYS A 241 14.26 -13.91 31.47
N GLN A 242 14.58 -12.70 31.90
CA GLN A 242 15.77 -12.39 32.70
C GLN A 242 15.43 -11.66 34.02
N GLY A 243 14.21 -11.15 34.14
CA GLY A 243 13.71 -10.53 35.35
C GLY A 243 14.08 -9.05 35.52
N ALA A 244 13.68 -8.53 36.68
CA ALA A 244 13.78 -7.13 37.09
C ALA A 244 15.20 -6.54 37.05
N ALA A 245 16.21 -7.30 37.46
CA ALA A 245 17.59 -6.81 37.54
C ALA A 245 18.17 -6.54 36.15
N GLU A 246 17.96 -7.46 35.20
CA GLU A 246 18.43 -7.28 33.83
C GLU A 246 17.63 -6.21 33.08
N LEU A 247 16.34 -6.02 33.40
CA LEU A 247 15.56 -4.92 32.86
C LEU A 247 16.22 -3.56 33.19
N LYS A 248 16.65 -3.37 34.45
CA LYS A 248 17.37 -2.16 34.88
C LYS A 248 18.73 -2.03 34.19
N ASN A 249 19.52 -3.11 34.18
CA ASN A 249 20.83 -3.13 33.54
C ASN A 249 20.74 -2.77 32.05
N TYR A 250 19.76 -3.32 31.34
CA TYR A 250 19.51 -2.98 29.94
C TYR A 250 19.15 -1.50 29.77
N TRP A 251 18.27 -0.96 30.62
CA TRP A 251 17.93 0.46 30.61
C TRP A 251 19.16 1.36 30.81
N GLU A 252 20.01 1.04 31.78
CA GLU A 252 21.23 1.80 32.09
C GLU A 252 22.26 1.76 30.96
N ASN A 253 22.29 0.69 30.17
CA ASN A 253 23.17 0.53 29.02
C ASN A 253 22.61 1.10 27.70
N LEU A 254 21.34 1.51 27.65
CA LEU A 254 20.77 2.13 26.45
C LEU A 254 21.50 3.43 26.07
N PRO A 255 21.70 3.73 24.77
CA PRO A 255 22.25 5.00 24.35
C PRO A 255 21.51 6.20 24.96
N ARG A 256 22.23 7.26 25.34
CA ARG A 256 21.66 8.45 25.98
C ARG A 256 20.47 9.05 25.21
N LYS A 257 20.50 8.99 23.88
CA LYS A 257 19.41 9.44 23.01
C LYS A 257 18.10 8.68 23.26
N MET A 258 18.17 7.36 23.43
CA MET A 258 17.01 6.51 23.72
C MET A 258 16.52 6.70 25.16
N ARG A 259 17.42 6.85 26.14
CA ARG A 259 17.03 7.13 27.54
C ARG A 259 16.32 8.47 27.75
N HIS A 260 16.49 9.41 26.83
CA HIS A 260 15.78 10.68 26.81
C HIS A 260 14.54 10.68 25.92
N ASP A 261 14.25 9.58 25.22
CA ASP A 261 13.06 9.44 24.40
C ASP A 261 11.87 9.02 25.27
N ASP A 262 10.78 9.78 25.19
CA ASP A 262 9.59 9.57 26.04
C ASP A 262 8.92 8.22 25.78
N ALA A 263 9.04 7.67 24.57
CA ALA A 263 8.55 6.33 24.26
C ALA A 263 9.27 5.26 25.08
N TYR A 264 10.59 5.34 25.12
CA TYR A 264 11.43 4.39 25.84
C TYR A 264 11.24 4.54 27.35
N ARG A 265 11.15 5.78 27.85
CA ARG A 265 10.85 6.08 29.25
C ARG A 265 9.51 5.49 29.68
N GLY A 266 8.46 5.74 28.91
CA GLY A 266 7.12 5.22 29.19
C GLY A 266 7.09 3.68 29.15
N ALA A 267 7.72 3.06 28.14
CA ALA A 267 7.80 1.61 28.03
C ALA A 267 8.58 0.96 29.19
N TYR A 268 9.67 1.57 29.62
CA TYR A 268 10.46 1.09 30.76
C TYR A 268 9.68 1.17 32.07
N VAL A 269 9.06 2.32 32.36
CA VAL A 269 8.24 2.50 33.57
C VAL A 269 7.04 1.55 33.56
N GLN A 270 6.38 1.37 32.42
CA GLN A 270 5.29 0.40 32.28
C GLN A 270 5.76 -1.02 32.66
N GLN A 271 6.95 -1.43 32.22
CA GLN A 271 7.50 -2.73 32.61
C GLN A 271 7.89 -2.81 34.09
N LEU A 272 8.42 -1.73 34.69
CA LEU A 272 8.63 -1.70 36.14
C LEU A 272 7.32 -1.89 36.92
N LEU A 273 6.26 -1.22 36.50
CA LEU A 273 4.92 -1.33 37.11
C LEU A 273 4.36 -2.76 36.97
N GLU A 274 4.45 -3.36 35.78
CA GLU A 274 4.00 -4.74 35.53
C GLU A 274 4.78 -5.78 36.35
N GLN A 275 6.04 -5.50 36.69
CA GLN A 275 6.88 -6.33 37.56
C GLN A 275 6.73 -6.01 39.06
N GLY A 276 5.79 -5.13 39.44
CA GLY A 276 5.55 -4.72 40.83
C GLY A 276 6.64 -3.81 41.42
N MET A 277 7.55 -3.30 40.60
CA MET A 277 8.68 -2.46 41.01
C MET A 277 8.28 -0.99 41.12
N HIS A 278 7.20 -0.71 41.88
CA HIS A 278 6.61 0.61 41.92
C HIS A 278 7.57 1.68 42.48
N THR A 279 8.48 1.34 43.40
CA THR A 279 9.44 2.29 43.99
C THR A 279 10.42 2.80 42.94
N ASP A 280 10.92 1.91 42.09
CA ASP A 280 11.81 2.27 40.98
C ASP A 280 11.06 3.06 39.91
N ALA A 281 9.81 2.69 39.62
CA ALA A 281 8.95 3.41 38.71
C ALA A 281 8.73 4.87 39.18
N GLN A 282 8.42 5.07 40.46
CA GLN A 282 8.32 6.39 41.06
C GLN A 282 9.64 7.17 40.92
N GLY A 283 10.78 6.56 41.30
CA GLY A 283 12.08 7.22 41.22
C GLY A 283 12.38 7.73 39.81
N ALA A 284 12.15 6.90 38.80
CA ALA A 284 12.33 7.27 37.39
C ALA A 284 11.38 8.40 36.95
N LEU A 285 10.08 8.26 37.25
CA LEU A 285 9.05 9.24 36.88
C LEU A 285 9.29 10.62 37.50
N VAL A 286 9.73 10.67 38.76
CA VAL A 286 10.05 11.89 39.48
C VAL A 286 11.33 12.53 38.91
N GLU A 287 12.40 11.74 38.74
CA GLU A 287 13.69 12.22 38.25
C GLU A 287 13.59 12.86 36.86
N TRP A 288 12.89 12.21 35.93
CA TRP A 288 12.85 12.64 34.53
C TRP A 288 12.04 13.90 34.29
N GLN A 289 11.21 14.30 35.25
CA GLN A 289 10.32 15.45 35.12
C GLN A 289 10.67 16.58 36.10
N LYS A 290 11.85 16.53 36.73
CA LYS A 290 12.39 17.66 37.51
C LYS A 290 12.48 18.98 36.72
N ARG A 291 12.59 18.89 35.39
CA ARG A 291 12.68 20.06 34.48
C ARG A 291 11.33 20.53 33.94
N GLY A 292 10.25 19.82 34.23
CA GLY A 292 8.90 20.16 33.80
C GLY A 292 8.02 18.93 33.58
N PRO A 293 6.70 19.12 33.62
CA PRO A 293 5.73 18.06 33.41
C PRO A 293 5.79 17.51 31.98
N ASN A 294 5.70 16.19 31.83
CA ASN A 294 5.45 15.53 30.56
C ASN A 294 4.11 14.77 30.64
N PRO A 295 3.04 15.29 30.01
CA PRO A 295 1.71 14.66 30.05
C PRO A 295 1.69 13.20 29.60
N VAL A 296 2.61 12.80 28.71
CA VAL A 296 2.72 11.41 28.23
C VAL A 296 2.99 10.41 29.37
N LEU A 297 3.61 10.86 30.46
CA LEU A 297 3.95 10.03 31.62
C LEU A 297 2.90 10.05 32.73
N PHE A 298 1.92 10.96 32.70
CA PHE A 298 0.91 11.07 33.76
C PHE A 298 0.07 9.80 33.97
N PRO A 299 -0.37 9.08 32.91
CA PRO A 299 -1.06 7.80 33.09
C PRO A 299 -0.23 6.75 33.85
N LEU A 300 1.10 6.86 33.85
CA LEU A 300 1.99 5.95 34.57
C LEU A 300 2.10 6.30 36.05
N PHE A 301 1.94 7.57 36.43
CA PHE A 301 1.81 7.95 37.84
C PHE A 301 0.55 7.35 38.45
N LYS A 302 -0.57 7.40 37.74
CA LYS A 302 -1.85 6.86 38.23
C LYS A 302 -1.78 5.38 38.57
N GLN A 303 -0.90 4.63 37.92
CA GLN A 303 -0.69 3.19 38.15
C GLN A 303 0.26 2.88 39.33
N LEU A 304 0.88 3.89 39.95
CA LEU A 304 1.76 3.66 41.10
C LEU A 304 0.95 3.14 42.28
N ASN A 305 1.35 1.99 42.83
CA ASN A 305 0.79 1.42 44.04
C ASN A 305 1.90 1.29 45.09
N LEU A 306 2.02 2.30 45.94
CA LEU A 306 3.07 2.44 46.95
C LEU A 306 2.50 3.00 48.24
N ALA A 307 2.87 2.42 49.38
CA ALA A 307 2.53 2.97 50.69
C ALA A 307 3.12 4.37 50.92
N ASN A 308 4.27 4.67 50.30
CA ASN A 308 4.89 6.00 50.37
C ASN A 308 4.98 6.61 48.97
N ALA A 309 4.01 7.45 48.63
CA ALA A 309 3.98 8.20 47.36
C ALA A 309 4.46 9.67 47.50
N ALA A 310 5.11 10.03 48.62
CA ALA A 310 5.40 11.42 48.97
C ALA A 310 6.18 12.19 47.88
N ALA A 311 7.18 11.56 47.24
CA ALA A 311 7.95 12.19 46.18
C ALA A 311 7.09 12.53 44.94
N SER A 312 6.17 11.63 44.56
CA SER A 312 5.22 11.87 43.46
C SER A 312 4.23 12.99 43.82
N ILE A 313 3.68 12.94 45.03
CA ILE A 313 2.71 13.93 45.53
C ILE A 313 3.35 15.33 45.57
N GLN A 314 4.53 15.47 46.17
CA GLN A 314 5.24 16.76 46.24
C GLN A 314 5.54 17.34 44.87
N LEU A 315 5.93 16.49 43.91
CA LEU A 315 6.18 16.91 42.54
C LEU A 315 4.90 17.39 41.86
N LEU A 316 3.81 16.62 41.95
CA LEU A 316 2.51 16.98 41.37
C LEU A 316 1.96 18.27 41.98
N GLU A 317 2.03 18.44 43.31
CA GLU A 317 1.65 19.68 43.99
C GLU A 317 2.48 20.87 43.53
N SER A 318 3.77 20.68 43.24
CA SER A 318 4.63 21.75 42.72
C SER A 318 4.18 22.20 41.32
N TRP A 319 3.75 21.28 40.46
CA TRP A 319 3.20 21.62 39.14
C TRP A 319 1.83 22.27 39.24
N ILE A 320 0.96 21.78 40.13
CA ILE A 320 -0.36 22.39 40.39
C ILE A 320 -0.23 23.85 40.87
N LYS A 321 0.81 24.17 41.65
CA LYS A 321 1.08 25.56 42.05
C LYS A 321 1.43 26.46 40.86
N GLN A 322 2.01 25.90 39.81
CA GLN A 322 2.37 26.62 38.58
C GLN A 322 1.22 26.67 37.58
N ASP A 323 0.38 25.63 37.56
CA ASP A 323 -0.75 25.46 36.64
C ASP A 323 -1.97 24.90 37.40
N ASN A 324 -2.71 25.81 38.04
CA ASN A 324 -3.81 25.49 38.96
C ASN A 324 -5.16 25.26 38.26
N GLU A 325 -5.21 25.37 36.93
CA GLU A 325 -6.40 25.12 36.11
C GLU A 325 -6.27 23.84 35.27
N ASN A 326 -5.20 23.06 35.46
CA ASN A 326 -4.96 21.83 34.73
C ASN A 326 -5.66 20.63 35.38
N PRO A 327 -6.75 20.10 34.80
CA PRO A 327 -7.49 18.97 35.37
C PRO A 327 -6.65 17.69 35.45
N GLU A 328 -5.71 17.50 34.52
CA GLU A 328 -4.91 16.27 34.42
C GLU A 328 -3.95 16.13 35.61
N LEU A 329 -3.40 17.24 36.09
CA LEU A 329 -2.55 17.26 37.28
C LEU A 329 -3.32 16.87 38.55
N TYR A 330 -4.52 17.42 38.73
CA TYR A 330 -5.39 17.09 39.86
C TYR A 330 -5.88 15.64 39.80
N SER A 331 -6.26 15.17 38.61
CA SER A 331 -6.62 13.77 38.38
C SER A 331 -5.46 12.86 38.78
N THR A 332 -4.25 13.13 38.26
CA THR A 332 -3.05 12.33 38.55
C THR A 332 -2.71 12.32 40.04
N LEU A 333 -2.79 13.48 40.71
CA LEU A 333 -2.60 13.58 42.17
C LEU A 333 -3.64 12.74 42.92
N GLY A 334 -4.90 12.80 42.52
CA GLY A 334 -5.99 12.05 43.13
C GLY A 334 -5.77 10.54 43.12
N HIS A 335 -5.40 10.01 41.96
CA HIS A 335 -5.09 8.59 41.77
C HIS A 335 -3.87 8.14 42.59
N VAL A 336 -2.78 8.93 42.56
CA VAL A 336 -1.58 8.62 43.35
C VAL A 336 -1.87 8.64 44.84
N ALA A 337 -2.60 9.65 45.33
CA ALA A 337 -2.98 9.75 46.73
C ALA A 337 -3.84 8.57 47.19
N HIS A 338 -4.83 8.18 46.37
CA HIS A 338 -5.69 7.03 46.64
C HIS A 338 -4.90 5.72 46.78
N HIS A 339 -4.01 5.44 45.83
CA HIS A 339 -3.20 4.22 45.88
C HIS A 339 -2.20 4.21 47.04
N SER A 340 -1.82 5.38 47.56
CA SER A 340 -1.01 5.50 48.78
C SER A 340 -1.80 5.45 50.09
N GLY A 341 -3.13 5.38 50.02
CA GLY A 341 -4.01 5.31 51.19
C GLY A 341 -4.48 6.66 51.74
N ASP A 342 -4.18 7.78 51.07
CA ASP A 342 -4.64 9.12 51.45
C ASP A 342 -5.94 9.49 50.71
N ASP A 343 -7.04 8.87 51.13
CA ASP A 343 -8.37 9.09 50.55
C ASP A 343 -8.90 10.54 50.78
N VAL A 344 -8.34 11.28 51.74
CA VAL A 344 -8.70 12.68 52.00
C VAL A 344 -8.10 13.59 50.93
N LEU A 345 -6.81 13.45 50.66
CA LEU A 345 -6.15 14.18 49.58
C LEU A 345 -6.71 13.76 48.22
N ALA A 346 -6.95 12.45 48.03
CA ALA A 346 -7.50 11.92 46.79
C ALA A 346 -8.84 12.55 46.44
N GLU A 347 -9.80 12.53 47.38
CA GLU A 347 -11.11 13.13 47.17
C GLU A 347 -11.00 14.63 46.84
N LYS A 348 -10.21 15.38 47.60
CA LYS A 348 -10.04 16.83 47.38
C LYS A 348 -9.49 17.12 45.98
N ALA A 349 -8.48 16.38 45.54
CA ALA A 349 -7.87 16.54 44.24
C ALA A 349 -8.84 16.16 43.11
N LEU A 350 -9.51 15.01 43.21
CA LEU A 350 -10.45 14.54 42.19
C LEU A 350 -11.68 15.45 42.08
N LEU A 351 -12.21 15.98 43.18
CA LEU A 351 -13.29 16.97 43.15
C LEU A 351 -12.89 18.26 42.42
N LYS A 352 -11.62 18.66 42.52
CA LYS A 352 -11.10 19.81 41.77
C LYS A 352 -10.92 19.45 40.29
N ALA A 353 -10.43 18.25 39.98
CA ALA A 353 -10.29 17.74 38.61
C ALA A 353 -11.65 17.71 37.89
N THR A 354 -12.68 17.09 38.49
CA THR A 354 -14.01 16.95 37.89
C THR A 354 -14.74 18.28 37.72
N LYS A 355 -14.50 19.25 38.61
CA LYS A 355 -15.01 20.64 38.44
C LYS A 355 -14.40 21.35 37.24
N LEU A 356 -13.13 21.07 36.91
CA LEU A 356 -12.44 21.65 35.75
C LEU A 356 -12.80 20.91 34.47
N SER A 357 -12.79 19.57 34.51
CA SER A 357 -13.19 18.70 33.40
C SER A 357 -13.69 17.37 33.96
N ALA A 358 -14.97 17.07 33.73
CA ALA A 358 -15.53 15.79 34.14
C ALA A 358 -14.88 14.64 33.35
N ASN A 359 -14.28 13.70 34.07
CA ASN A 359 -13.71 12.47 33.51
C ASN A 359 -14.33 11.27 34.21
N LYS A 360 -14.76 10.27 33.43
CA LYS A 360 -15.30 9.02 33.93
C LYS A 360 -14.36 8.35 34.93
N GLU A 361 -13.06 8.29 34.64
CA GLU A 361 -12.07 7.64 35.50
C GLU A 361 -12.06 8.26 36.92
N ASP A 362 -12.09 9.59 37.00
CA ASP A 362 -12.05 10.33 38.27
C ASP A 362 -13.37 10.21 39.05
N LEU A 363 -14.51 10.24 38.36
CA LEU A 363 -15.83 10.07 38.95
C LEU A 363 -16.02 8.66 39.52
N MET A 364 -15.55 7.64 38.81
CA MET A 364 -15.58 6.26 39.30
C MET A 364 -14.71 6.08 40.55
N LEU A 365 -13.55 6.75 40.60
CA LEU A 365 -12.68 6.71 41.77
C LEU A 365 -13.31 7.46 42.96
N LEU A 366 -13.93 8.62 42.73
CA LEU A 366 -14.71 9.33 43.75
C LEU A 366 -15.84 8.47 44.31
N ALA A 367 -16.57 7.74 43.45
CA ALA A 367 -17.59 6.80 43.90
C ALA A 367 -17.01 5.73 44.84
N THR A 368 -15.86 5.14 44.48
CA THR A 368 -15.17 4.13 45.31
C THR A 368 -14.72 4.72 46.67
N ILE A 369 -14.21 5.96 46.67
CA ILE A 369 -13.83 6.65 47.91
C ILE A 369 -15.06 6.92 48.78
N SER A 370 -16.17 7.38 48.21
CA SER A 370 -17.43 7.60 48.94
C SER A 370 -18.02 6.30 49.52
N GLU A 371 -17.93 5.18 48.79
CA GLU A 371 -18.35 3.87 49.29
C GLU A 371 -17.54 3.45 50.53
N ARG A 372 -16.21 3.63 50.52
CA ARG A 372 -15.35 3.34 51.69
C ARG A 372 -15.70 4.22 52.89
N LYS A 373 -16.22 5.42 52.67
CA LYS A 373 -16.71 6.33 53.71
C LYS A 373 -18.14 6.05 54.14
N HIS A 374 -18.79 5.02 53.58
CA HIS A 374 -20.20 4.68 53.79
C HIS A 374 -21.20 5.78 53.35
N ASP A 375 -20.79 6.69 52.46
CA ASP A 375 -21.70 7.66 51.81
C ASP A 375 -22.25 7.08 50.50
N THR A 376 -23.27 6.24 50.64
CA THR A 376 -23.92 5.55 49.51
C THR A 376 -24.64 6.52 48.56
N THR A 377 -25.06 7.68 49.06
CA THR A 377 -25.72 8.71 48.26
C THR A 377 -24.76 9.38 47.29
N ALA A 378 -23.62 9.86 47.80
CA ALA A 378 -22.59 10.46 46.96
C ALA A 378 -21.97 9.44 46.00
N ALA A 379 -21.71 8.21 46.48
CA ALA A 379 -21.20 7.13 45.66
C ALA A 379 -22.08 6.86 44.43
N LEU A 380 -23.40 6.71 44.64
CA LEU A 380 -24.35 6.45 43.57
C LEU A 380 -24.48 7.65 42.62
N GLN A 381 -24.37 8.88 43.12
CA GLN A 381 -24.34 10.08 42.29
C GLN A 381 -23.12 10.09 41.36
N TYR A 382 -21.91 9.96 41.91
CA TYR A 382 -20.69 9.96 41.10
C TYR A 382 -20.65 8.79 40.10
N PHE A 383 -21.16 7.62 40.49
CA PHE A 383 -21.28 6.48 39.58
C PHE A 383 -22.20 6.78 38.39
N LYS A 384 -23.36 7.41 38.63
CA LYS A 384 -24.28 7.83 37.56
C LYS A 384 -23.66 8.88 36.65
N GLU A 385 -23.02 9.89 37.22
CA GLU A 385 -22.31 10.93 36.46
C GLU A 385 -21.18 10.32 35.62
N GLY A 386 -20.41 9.39 36.18
CA GLY A 386 -19.34 8.68 35.48
C GLY A 386 -19.82 7.82 34.30
N GLN A 387 -21.04 7.26 34.37
CA GLN A 387 -21.62 6.55 33.22
C GLN A 387 -22.06 7.48 32.08
N GLN A 388 -22.41 8.72 32.41
CA GLN A 388 -22.86 9.72 31.44
C GLN A 388 -21.68 10.52 30.83
N ALA A 389 -20.55 10.58 31.54
CA ALA A 389 -19.31 11.16 31.02
C ALA A 389 -18.74 10.31 29.87
N THR A 390 -18.44 10.96 28.75
CA THR A 390 -17.74 10.35 27.60
C THR A 390 -16.23 10.45 27.79
N HIS A 391 -15.51 9.48 27.20
CA HIS A 391 -14.07 9.21 27.36
C HIS A 391 -13.15 10.41 27.23
#